data_AF-A0A392MLY8-F1
#
_entry.id   AF-A0A392MLY8-F1
#
_cell.length_a   1.000
_cell.length_b   1.000
_cell.length_c   1.000
_cell.angle_alpha   90.00
_cell.angle_beta   90.00
_cell.angle_gamma   90.00
#
_symmetry.space_group_name_H-M   'P 1'
#
loop_
_entity.id
_entity.type
_entity.pdbx_description
1 polymer ?
#
loop_
_entity_poly.entity_id
_entity_poly.type
_entity_poly.pdbx_seq_one_letter_code
_entity_poly.pdbx_strand_id
1 'polypeptide(L)'
;MKIENATLKESMDSMEHLTSSIHRLRLSLWKVKESVTAEGTVSSVLEVLNGVINEAKLLRTALGSSLPISWSIETEVGYIGDREGVDTVHQERSEEKIDTISAAGLEMVELLIFAAQLLRDM
;
A
#
# COMPACT_ATOMS: atom_id res chain seq x y z
N MET A 1 -4.83 -7.45 30.77
CA MET A 1 -5.61 -8.29 29.83
C MET A 1 -6.66 -7.55 28.98
N LYS A 2 -7.12 -6.33 29.35
CA LYS A 2 -8.06 -5.55 28.51
C LYS A 2 -7.40 -4.83 27.32
N ILE A 3 -6.17 -4.35 27.48
CA ILE A 3 -5.45 -3.56 26.45
C ILE A 3 -5.05 -4.44 25.27
N GLU A 4 -4.47 -5.61 25.53
CA GLU A 4 -4.05 -6.57 24.49
C GLU A 4 -5.23 -7.08 23.63
N ASN A 5 -6.40 -7.30 24.24
CA ASN A 5 -7.62 -7.65 23.50
C ASN A 5 -8.11 -6.52 22.59
N ALA A 6 -7.90 -5.26 22.97
CA ALA A 6 -8.28 -4.12 22.15
C ALA A 6 -7.36 -3.99 20.92
N THR A 7 -6.04 -4.13 21.11
CA THR A 7 -5.06 -4.13 20.01
C THR A 7 -5.27 -5.29 19.04
N LEU A 8 -5.54 -6.49 19.55
CA LEU A 8 -5.86 -7.65 18.71
C LEU A 8 -7.11 -7.42 17.87
N LYS A 9 -8.14 -6.81 18.45
CA LYS A 9 -9.38 -6.51 17.74
C LYS A 9 -9.17 -5.45 16.65
N GLU A 10 -8.42 -4.39 16.94
CA GLU A 10 -8.07 -3.37 15.96
C GLU A 10 -7.26 -3.94 14.78
N SER A 11 -6.32 -4.85 15.05
CA SER A 11 -5.57 -5.56 14.01
C SER A 11 -6.50 -6.43 13.14
N MET A 12 -7.46 -7.13 13.74
CA MET A 12 -8.44 -7.94 13.03
C MET A 12 -9.33 -7.09 12.12
N ASP A 13 -9.86 -5.98 12.64
CA ASP A 13 -10.68 -5.04 11.86
C ASP A 13 -9.87 -4.46 10.68
N SER A 14 -8.59 -4.12 10.89
CA SER A 14 -7.68 -3.65 9.83
C SER A 14 -7.46 -4.72 8.74
N MET A 15 -7.28 -5.98 9.13
CA MET A 15 -7.11 -7.11 8.19
C MET A 15 -8.37 -7.35 7.34
N GLU A 16 -9.57 -7.19 7.93
CA GLU A 16 -10.85 -7.26 7.20
C GLU A 16 -10.98 -6.14 6.17
N HIS A 17 -10.61 -4.91 6.55
CA HIS A 17 -10.57 -3.76 5.65
C HIS A 17 -9.57 -3.97 4.50
N LEU A 18 -8.39 -4.52 4.81
CA LEU A 18 -7.37 -4.86 3.83
C LEU A 18 -7.91 -5.88 2.81
N THR A 19 -8.46 -6.99 3.29
CA THR A 19 -8.99 -8.08 2.45
C THR A 19 -10.13 -7.58 1.56
N SER A 20 -11.03 -6.76 2.12
CA SER A 20 -12.13 -6.15 1.38
C SER A 20 -11.63 -5.22 0.27
N SER A 21 -10.63 -4.39 0.56
CA SER A 21 -10.05 -3.45 -0.42
C SER A 21 -9.33 -4.20 -1.55
N ILE A 22 -8.61 -5.28 -1.25
CA ILE A 22 -8.02 -6.17 -2.26
C ILE A 22 -9.10 -6.76 -3.18
N HIS A 23 -10.21 -7.23 -2.61
CA HIS A 23 -11.29 -7.82 -3.40
C HIS A 23 -11.93 -6.79 -4.34
N ARG A 24 -12.24 -5.59 -3.82
CA ARG A 24 -12.80 -4.49 -4.64
C ARG A 24 -11.83 -4.04 -5.73
N LEU A 25 -10.54 -3.94 -5.42
CA LEU A 25 -9.50 -3.60 -6.40
C LEU A 25 -9.43 -4.64 -7.54
N ARG A 26 -9.43 -5.93 -7.20
CA ARG A 26 -9.45 -7.02 -8.20
C ARG A 26 -10.66 -6.91 -9.13
N LEU A 27 -11.83 -6.64 -8.57
CA LEU A 27 -13.05 -6.45 -9.36
C LEU A 27 -12.97 -5.21 -10.26
N SER A 28 -12.47 -4.09 -9.76
CA SER A 28 -12.29 -2.86 -10.55
C SER A 28 -11.31 -3.07 -11.70
N LEU A 29 -10.19 -3.75 -11.46
CA LEU A 29 -9.23 -4.10 -12.53
C LEU A 29 -9.84 -5.02 -13.58
N TRP A 30 -10.65 -5.99 -13.17
CA TRP A 30 -11.39 -6.84 -14.10
C TRP A 30 -12.35 -6.04 -14.98
N LYS A 31 -13.08 -5.08 -14.40
CA LYS A 31 -13.99 -4.19 -15.12
C LYS A 31 -13.27 -3.30 -16.13
N VAL A 32 -12.06 -2.80 -15.81
CA VAL A 32 -11.24 -2.04 -16.76
C VAL A 32 -10.91 -2.92 -17.96
N LYS A 33 -10.41 -4.14 -17.71
CA LYS A 33 -10.08 -5.10 -18.77
C LYS A 33 -11.30 -5.38 -19.65
N GLU A 34 -12.46 -5.65 -19.07
CA GLU A 34 -13.68 -5.93 -19.82
C GLU A 34 -14.14 -4.72 -20.66
N SER A 35 -14.06 -3.50 -20.10
CA SER A 35 -14.45 -2.25 -20.77
C SER A 35 -13.50 -1.82 -21.89
N VAL A 36 -12.23 -2.28 -21.85
CA VAL A 36 -11.27 -2.09 -22.95
C VAL A 36 -11.47 -3.14 -24.05
N THR A 37 -11.93 -4.35 -23.69
CA THR A 37 -12.20 -5.42 -24.68
C THR A 37 -13.56 -5.30 -25.36
N ALA A 38 -14.56 -4.79 -24.65
CA ALA A 38 -15.78 -4.28 -25.25
C ALA A 38 -15.46 -2.90 -25.83
N GLU A 39 -16.11 -2.51 -26.92
CA GLU A 39 -15.95 -1.20 -27.57
C GLU A 39 -16.58 -0.08 -26.71
N GLY A 40 -16.17 0.00 -25.45
CA GLY A 40 -16.72 0.86 -24.41
C GLY A 40 -16.38 2.33 -24.66
N THR A 41 -17.30 3.21 -24.27
CA THR A 41 -17.11 4.66 -24.38
C THR A 41 -15.98 5.11 -23.45
N VAL A 42 -15.12 6.04 -23.89
CA VAL A 42 -13.99 6.57 -23.09
C VAL A 42 -14.41 7.03 -21.68
N SER A 43 -15.64 7.54 -21.54
CA SER A 43 -16.23 7.93 -20.25
C SER A 43 -16.35 6.77 -19.26
N SER A 44 -16.73 5.56 -19.69
CA SER A 44 -16.88 4.42 -18.79
C SER A 44 -15.53 3.89 -18.32
N VAL A 45 -14.51 3.91 -19.18
CA VAL A 45 -13.14 3.53 -18.83
C VAL A 45 -12.58 4.46 -17.74
N LEU A 46 -12.81 5.77 -17.86
CA LEU A 46 -12.34 6.77 -16.91
C LEU A 46 -13.00 6.63 -15.52
N GLU A 47 -14.30 6.32 -15.47
CA GLU A 47 -15.02 6.03 -14.23
C GLU A 47 -14.46 4.79 -13.52
N VAL A 48 -14.24 3.70 -14.26
CA VAL A 48 -13.68 2.48 -13.69
C VAL A 48 -12.25 2.71 -13.21
N LEU A 49 -11.45 3.49 -13.94
CA LEU A 49 -10.07 3.82 -13.57
C LEU A 49 -9.99 4.66 -12.30
N ASN A 50 -10.91 5.61 -12.11
CA ASN A 50 -11.05 6.31 -10.83
C ASN A 50 -11.41 5.37 -9.68
N GLY A 51 -12.25 4.36 -9.94
CA GLY A 51 -12.53 3.27 -9.00
C GLY A 51 -11.26 2.50 -8.61
N VAL A 52 -10.42 2.14 -9.59
CA VAL A 52 -9.13 1.48 -9.35
C VAL A 52 -8.21 2.35 -8.49
N ILE A 53 -8.07 3.63 -8.80
CA ILE A 53 -7.23 4.57 -8.05
C ILE A 53 -7.70 4.69 -6.60
N ASN A 54 -9.01 4.82 -6.38
CA ASN A 54 -9.56 4.95 -5.04
C ASN A 54 -9.34 3.68 -4.21
N GLU A 55 -9.59 2.50 -4.78
CA GLU A 55 -9.37 1.23 -4.08
C GLU A 55 -7.89 0.96 -3.80
N ALA A 56 -7.00 1.31 -4.74
CA ALA A 56 -5.56 1.16 -4.53
C ALA A 56 -5.05 2.11 -3.44
N LYS A 57 -5.59 3.33 -3.32
CA LYS A 57 -5.30 4.23 -2.19
C LYS A 57 -5.79 3.68 -0.85
N LEU A 58 -7.00 3.11 -0.81
CA LEU A 58 -7.51 2.44 0.39
C LEU A 58 -6.64 1.24 0.79
N LEU A 59 -6.21 0.47 -0.20
CA LEU A 59 -5.29 -0.64 -0.01
C LEU A 59 -3.94 -0.18 0.57
N ARG A 60 -3.36 0.90 0.04
CA ARG A 60 -2.12 1.50 0.57
C ARG A 60 -2.26 1.86 2.04
N THR A 61 -3.35 2.55 2.41
CA THR A 61 -3.62 2.92 3.80
C THR A 61 -3.82 1.70 4.69
N ALA A 62 -4.60 0.71 4.24
CA ALA A 62 -4.85 -0.51 5.01
C ALA A 62 -3.59 -1.38 5.19
N LEU A 63 -2.69 -1.42 4.20
CA LEU A 63 -1.38 -2.07 4.34
C LEU A 63 -0.51 -1.34 5.35
N GLY A 64 -0.43 -0.01 5.27
CA GLY A 64 0.33 0.80 6.21
C GLY A 64 -0.17 0.68 7.66
N SER A 65 -1.48 0.54 7.87
CA SER A 65 -2.05 0.36 9.21
C SER A 65 -1.99 -1.07 9.75
N SER A 66 -1.95 -2.07 8.87
CA SER A 66 -1.93 -3.49 9.27
C SER A 66 -0.51 -4.00 9.56
N LEU A 67 0.51 -3.29 9.09
CA LEU A 67 1.90 -3.58 9.41
C LEU A 67 2.21 -2.98 10.81
N PRO A 68 2.84 -3.71 11.73
CA PRO A 68 3.35 -3.19 13.00
C PRO A 68 4.00 -1.81 12.85
N ILE A 69 3.82 -0.94 13.84
CA ILE A 69 4.36 0.43 13.85
C ILE A 69 5.90 0.42 13.73
N SER A 70 6.55 -0.62 14.26
CA SER A 70 7.96 -0.98 14.05
C SER A 70 8.39 -1.26 12.60
N TRP A 71 7.43 -1.40 11.67
CA TRP A 71 7.64 -1.63 10.22
C TRP A 71 7.15 -0.47 9.36
N SER A 72 6.44 0.49 9.94
CA SER A 72 6.04 1.71 9.25
C SER A 72 7.21 2.69 9.31
N ILE A 73 8.15 2.55 8.38
CA ILE A 73 9.08 3.65 8.14
C ILE A 73 8.29 4.71 7.38
N GLU A 74 8.06 5.83 8.03
CA GLU A 74 7.78 7.08 7.35
C GLU A 74 9.01 7.30 6.44
N THR A 75 8.89 7.00 5.15
CA THR A 75 9.96 7.21 4.17
C THR A 75 10.11 8.70 3.96
N GLU A 76 10.70 9.38 4.95
CA GLU A 76 11.41 10.61 4.73
C GLU A 76 12.59 10.24 3.81
N VAL A 77 12.42 10.48 2.51
CA VAL A 77 13.49 10.43 1.52
C VAL A 77 14.48 11.55 1.83
N GLY A 78 15.30 11.33 2.86
CA GLY A 78 16.47 12.12 3.18
C GLY A 78 17.67 11.50 2.46
N TYR A 79 18.00 12.02 1.29
CA TYR A 79 19.34 11.86 0.71
C TYR A 79 20.35 12.41 1.73
N ILE A 80 20.98 11.53 2.51
CA ILE A 80 22.16 11.88 3.29
C ILE A 80 23.32 11.07 2.73
N GLY A 81 24.12 11.76 1.92
CA GLY A 81 25.40 11.26 1.44
C GLY A 81 26.39 11.04 2.57
N ASP A 82 27.29 10.10 2.32
CA ASP A 82 28.60 9.86 2.93
C ASP A 82 28.94 10.65 4.18
N ARG A 83 29.16 9.93 5.29
CA ARG A 83 30.26 10.26 6.21
C ARG A 83 30.75 9.01 6.92
N GLU A 84 32.01 8.70 6.63
CA GLU A 84 32.85 7.72 7.30
C GLU A 84 32.89 7.90 8.82
N GLY A 85 32.81 6.76 9.51
CA GLY A 85 33.62 6.40 10.68
C GLY A 85 33.40 7.18 11.97
N VAL A 86 32.69 6.58 12.94
CA VAL A 86 33.09 6.52 14.36
C VAL A 86 32.53 5.24 14.98
N ASP A 87 33.44 4.41 15.48
CA ASP A 87 33.21 3.23 16.31
C ASP A 87 32.86 3.69 17.74
N THR A 88 31.62 3.53 18.20
CA THR A 88 31.27 3.53 19.62
C THR A 88 29.91 2.89 19.90
N VAL A 89 29.98 1.80 20.68
CA VAL A 89 28.96 1.26 21.58
C VAL A 89 27.75 0.59 20.92
N HIS A 90 27.71 -0.73 21.07
CA HIS A 90 26.55 -1.61 20.94
C HIS A 90 25.32 -1.01 21.65
N GLN A 91 24.58 -0.18 20.94
CA GLN A 91 23.16 -0.09 21.11
C GLN A 91 22.59 -1.08 20.10
N GLU A 92 22.12 -2.23 20.58
CA GLU A 92 21.19 -3.08 19.84
C GLU A 92 19.91 -2.27 19.60
N ARG A 93 20.01 -1.25 18.74
CA ARG A 93 18.87 -0.73 18.01
C ARG A 93 18.52 -1.90 17.12
N SER A 94 17.48 -2.65 17.48
CA SER A 94 16.89 -3.59 16.55
C SER A 94 16.54 -2.78 15.31
N GLU A 95 17.43 -2.82 14.32
CA GLU A 95 17.10 -2.45 12.96
C GLU A 95 16.02 -3.44 12.57
N GLU A 96 14.77 -3.09 12.88
CA GLU A 96 13.59 -3.84 12.51
C GLU A 96 13.49 -3.70 10.99
N LYS A 97 14.26 -4.54 10.32
CA LYS A 97 14.34 -4.65 8.88
C LYS A 97 12.93 -4.92 8.40
N ILE A 98 12.36 -3.95 7.67
CA ILE A 98 11.09 -4.11 6.98
C ILE A 98 11.17 -5.43 6.21
N ASP A 99 10.21 -6.31 6.47
CA ASP A 99 10.10 -7.55 5.73
C ASP A 99 10.04 -7.22 4.23
N THR A 100 10.97 -7.78 3.46
CA THR A 100 11.15 -7.45 2.03
C THR A 100 9.90 -7.75 1.21
N ILE A 101 9.08 -8.71 1.66
CA ILE A 101 7.82 -9.06 1.01
C ILE A 101 6.79 -7.94 1.22
N SER A 102 6.70 -7.42 2.44
CA SER A 102 5.82 -6.29 2.78
C SER A 102 6.21 -5.00 2.04
N ALA A 103 7.51 -4.69 1.97
CA ALA A 103 8.01 -3.54 1.20
C ALA A 103 7.68 -3.66 -0.29
N ALA A 104 7.94 -4.82 -0.89
CA ALA A 104 7.56 -5.09 -2.28
C ALA A 104 6.03 -5.00 -2.48
N GLY A 105 5.24 -5.44 -1.49
CA GLY A 105 3.79 -5.31 -1.46
C GLY A 105 3.32 -3.86 -1.58
N LEU A 106 3.93 -2.95 -0.81
CA LEU A 106 3.59 -1.53 -0.83
C LEU A 106 4.00 -0.86 -2.16
N GLU A 107 5.23 -1.10 -2.62
CA GLU A 107 5.75 -0.62 -3.91
C GLU A 107 4.86 -1.04 -5.09
N MET A 108 4.37 -2.28 -5.09
CA MET A 108 3.44 -2.77 -6.12
C MET A 108 2.11 -2.01 -6.12
N VAL A 109 1.61 -1.60 -4.94
CA VAL A 109 0.38 -0.79 -4.85
C VAL A 109 0.63 0.65 -5.32
N GLU A 110 1.78 1.23 -4.99
CA GLU A 110 2.15 2.58 -5.48
C GLU A 110 2.31 2.61 -7.00
N LEU A 111 2.99 1.61 -7.57
CA LEU A 111 3.11 1.45 -9.02
C LEU A 111 1.74 1.32 -9.70
N LEU A 112 0.80 0.59 -9.08
CA LEU A 112 -0.55 0.45 -9.62
C LEU A 112 -1.31 1.78 -9.61
N ILE A 113 -1.21 2.55 -8.52
CA ILE A 113 -1.82 3.90 -8.43
C ILE A 113 -1.24 4.78 -9.54
N PHE A 114 0.10 4.79 -9.67
CA PHE A 114 0.79 5.59 -10.67
C PHE A 114 0.38 5.21 -12.10
N ALA A 115 0.39 3.92 -12.43
CA ALA A 115 -0.03 3.44 -13.75
C ALA A 115 -1.50 3.79 -14.05
N ALA A 116 -2.38 3.66 -13.06
CA ALA A 116 -3.79 4.00 -13.22
C ALA A 116 -4.00 5.51 -13.42
N GLN A 117 -3.23 6.36 -12.73
CA GLN A 117 -3.25 7.81 -12.95
C GLN A 117 -2.73 8.17 -14.33
N LEU A 118 -1.60 7.59 -14.74
CA LEU A 118 -1.01 7.81 -16.06
C LEU A 118 -2.02 7.50 -17.17
N LEU A 119 -2.68 6.34 -17.11
CA LEU A 119 -3.68 5.92 -18.09
C LEU A 119 -4.93 6.81 -18.11
N ARG A 120 -5.26 7.47 -16.99
CA ARG A 120 -6.42 8.36 -16.89
C ARG A 120 -6.12 9.74 -17.47
N ASP A 121 -4.88 10.17 -17.32
CA ASP A 121 -4.41 11.50 -17.69
C ASP A 121 -3.87 11.55 -19.15
N MET A 122 -3.87 10.40 -19.86
CA MET A 122 -3.64 10.26 -21.32
C MET A 122 -4.89 10.57 -22.13
#